data_AF-A0A117N2V8-F1
#
_entry.id   AF-A0A117N2V8-F1
#
_cell.length_a   1.000
_cell.length_b   1.000
_cell.length_c   1.000
_cell.angle_alpha   90.00
_cell.angle_beta   90.00
_cell.angle_gamma   90.00
#
_symmetry.space_group_name_H-M   'P 1'
#
loop_
_entity.id
_entity.type
_entity.pdbx_description
1 polymer ?
#
loop_
_entity_poly.entity_id
_entity_poly.type
_entity_poly.pdbx_seq_one_letter_code
_entity_poly.pdbx_strand_id
1 'polypeptide(L)'
;MKSYDVMMGAINDCGHTLLSYQPSKLSAKQKRFEGRHGLYPDLDFRLFTCRAVVDWIEVQIELQKPTQGIWINARLKRATGCNCYAKRKADTTFTVRFQQPDFTVVNRAIDFLEQRYGLATGAMIASLEVSVDFKPKHQGSELLRRQLVGVLWRHLSPHRNLFKEGRDMPRFVWGHRAAFVAGIHPRRRNSDPIPELLLVNGEDIRPYADATVYFGARGAPSSWRVMDKILDQQNPRTGTKLELSATQRRVRVEVTLGSDQLEAIGVRWLDDLRTFNFCELAHDYFRFVVPTFVDSDQIVGMRRRLLLGAWEQERTAKFLNTGVVGLEAMDRHWETLRRRGRRELFKDMAKRGLQPKHQRTGSTFMAFTDLNKRIDMALRKLTERIERQFLPPAP
;
A
#
# COMPACT_ATOMS: atom_id res chain seq x y z
N MET A 1 -14.60 27.83 -7.62
CA MET A 1 -14.29 26.42 -7.95
C MET A 1 -14.62 25.59 -6.71
N LYS A 2 -15.31 24.45 -6.82
CA LYS A 2 -15.78 23.69 -5.65
C LYS A 2 -14.59 22.99 -4.99
N SER A 3 -14.24 23.37 -3.76
CA SER A 3 -13.25 22.65 -2.93
C SER A 3 -13.94 21.55 -2.12
N TYR A 4 -13.21 20.47 -1.82
CA TYR A 4 -13.64 19.44 -0.88
C TYR A 4 -12.62 19.35 0.24
N ASP A 5 -13.05 19.68 1.45
CA ASP A 5 -12.16 19.72 2.60
C ASP A 5 -12.39 18.52 3.50
N VAL A 6 -11.30 17.88 3.92
CA VAL A 6 -11.32 16.75 4.84
C VAL A 6 -10.58 17.13 6.11
N MET A 7 -11.33 17.26 7.19
CA MET A 7 -10.75 17.41 8.52
C MET A 7 -10.27 16.06 9.04
N MET A 8 -8.97 15.94 9.33
CA MET A 8 -8.36 14.76 9.92
C MET A 8 -7.94 15.09 11.34
N GLY A 9 -8.52 14.42 12.34
CA GLY A 9 -8.06 14.55 13.73
C GLY A 9 -6.70 13.88 13.91
N ALA A 10 -5.91 14.34 14.87
CA ALA A 10 -4.72 13.68 15.39
C ALA A 10 -4.95 13.37 16.87
N ILE A 11 -4.66 12.14 17.28
CA ILE A 11 -4.94 11.71 18.65
C ILE A 11 -3.84 12.13 19.60
N ASN A 12 -2.58 12.04 19.18
CA ASN A 12 -1.45 12.24 20.07
C ASN A 12 -1.29 13.71 20.48
N ASP A 13 -1.68 14.66 19.62
CA ASP A 13 -1.48 16.10 19.87
C ASP A 13 -2.80 16.90 19.91
N CYS A 14 -3.95 16.23 19.98
CA CYS A 14 -5.30 16.82 19.99
C CYS A 14 -5.58 17.85 18.87
N GLY A 15 -4.80 17.82 17.80
CA GLY A 15 -4.87 18.78 16.69
C GLY A 15 -5.73 18.28 15.53
N HIS A 16 -6.09 19.19 14.64
CA HIS A 16 -6.74 18.86 13.38
C HIS A 16 -5.84 19.26 12.20
N THR A 17 -5.88 18.47 11.13
CA THR A 17 -5.21 18.75 9.86
C THR A 17 -6.26 18.81 8.76
N LEU A 18 -6.32 19.94 8.07
CA LEU A 18 -7.16 20.13 6.90
C LEU A 18 -6.43 19.59 5.67
N LEU A 19 -7.07 18.67 4.94
CA LEU A 19 -6.65 18.24 3.61
C LEU A 19 -7.72 18.65 2.59
N SER A 20 -7.37 19.59 1.72
CA SER A 20 -8.25 20.09 0.67
C SER A 20 -8.04 19.35 -0.64
N TYR A 21 -9.11 19.22 -1.40
CA TYR A 21 -9.16 18.57 -2.70
C TYR A 21 -9.82 19.47 -3.73
N GLN A 22 -9.22 19.57 -4.92
CA GLN A 22 -9.73 20.36 -6.03
C GLN A 22 -10.12 19.45 -7.21
N PRO A 23 -11.31 19.66 -7.81
CA PRO A 23 -11.67 19.03 -9.06
C PRO A 23 -10.84 19.62 -10.18
N SER A 24 -10.21 18.77 -10.98
CA SER A 24 -9.45 19.19 -12.16
C SER A 24 -10.06 18.57 -13.41
N LYS A 25 -10.26 19.39 -14.46
CA LYS A 25 -10.75 18.92 -15.75
C LYS A 25 -9.74 17.97 -16.34
N LEU A 26 -10.21 16.83 -16.83
CA LEU A 26 -9.35 15.84 -17.46
C LEU A 26 -9.08 16.27 -18.90
N SER A 27 -7.81 16.43 -19.26
CA SER A 27 -7.38 16.66 -20.64
C SER A 27 -7.35 15.37 -21.49
N ALA A 28 -7.97 14.29 -21.00
CA ALA A 28 -7.73 12.96 -21.50
C ALA A 28 -8.42 12.72 -22.85
N LYS A 29 -7.63 12.29 -23.85
CA LYS A 29 -8.08 11.81 -25.16
C LYS A 29 -9.01 10.59 -25.11
N GLN A 30 -9.07 9.89 -23.97
CA GLN A 30 -9.86 8.67 -23.83
C GLN A 30 -11.33 9.00 -23.62
N LYS A 31 -12.20 8.53 -24.53
CA LYS A 31 -13.66 8.71 -24.48
C LYS A 31 -14.31 8.39 -23.12
N ARG A 32 -13.77 7.44 -22.36
CA ARG A 32 -14.27 7.09 -21.02
C ARG A 32 -14.17 8.21 -19.97
N PHE A 33 -13.32 9.22 -20.22
CA PHE A 33 -13.10 10.36 -19.34
C PHE A 33 -13.75 11.64 -19.83
N GLU A 34 -14.46 11.58 -20.96
CA GLU A 34 -15.24 12.71 -21.48
C GLU A 34 -16.33 13.11 -20.48
N GLY A 35 -16.45 14.42 -20.22
CA GLY A 35 -17.39 14.97 -19.23
C GLY A 35 -17.09 14.57 -17.78
N ARG A 36 -15.84 14.17 -17.47
CA ARG A 36 -15.40 13.84 -16.10
C ARG A 36 -14.33 14.79 -15.60
N HIS A 37 -14.24 14.93 -14.29
CA HIS A 37 -13.15 15.59 -13.59
C HIS A 37 -12.45 14.59 -12.65
N GLY A 38 -11.16 14.79 -12.41
CA GLY A 38 -10.40 14.07 -11.37
C GLY A 38 -10.39 14.87 -10.08
N LEU A 39 -10.31 14.20 -8.92
CA LEU A 39 -10.20 14.87 -7.63
C LEU A 39 -8.77 14.78 -7.10
N TYR A 40 -8.07 15.92 -7.06
CA TYR A 40 -6.65 16.01 -6.71
C TYR A 40 -6.46 16.70 -5.36
N PRO A 41 -5.53 16.25 -4.52
CA PRO A 41 -5.21 16.96 -3.29
C PRO A 41 -4.50 18.29 -3.61
N ASP A 42 -4.82 19.31 -2.83
CA ASP A 42 -4.08 20.56 -2.82
C ASP A 42 -2.80 20.39 -1.97
N LEU A 43 -1.82 19.70 -2.54
CA LEU A 43 -0.54 19.42 -1.89
C LEU A 43 0.60 19.41 -2.92
N ASP A 44 1.61 20.25 -2.70
CA ASP A 44 2.78 20.29 -3.57
C ASP A 44 3.80 19.19 -3.20
N PHE A 45 3.82 18.11 -3.99
CA PHE A 45 4.79 17.02 -3.81
C PHE A 45 6.25 17.45 -4.02
N ARG A 46 6.54 18.62 -4.62
CA ARG A 46 7.91 19.15 -4.77
C ARG A 46 8.53 19.55 -3.44
N LEU A 47 7.72 19.72 -2.39
CA LEU A 47 8.17 19.99 -1.02
C LEU A 47 8.76 18.74 -0.34
N PHE A 48 8.69 17.58 -0.97
CA PHE A 48 9.21 16.33 -0.44
C PHE A 48 10.34 15.76 -1.30
N THR A 49 11.28 15.13 -0.62
CA THR A 49 12.22 14.15 -1.22
C THR A 49 11.62 12.76 -1.09
N CYS A 50 11.90 11.89 -2.07
CA CYS A 50 11.37 10.53 -2.12
C CYS A 50 12.54 9.54 -2.20
N ARG A 51 12.55 8.51 -1.35
CA ARG A 51 13.61 7.50 -1.31
C ARG A 51 13.03 6.12 -1.02
N ALA A 52 13.34 5.14 -1.86
CA ALA A 52 13.00 3.75 -1.60
C ALA A 52 14.14 3.02 -0.87
N VAL A 53 13.80 2.08 0.01
CA VAL A 53 14.75 1.22 0.74
C VAL A 53 14.15 -0.18 0.90
N VAL A 54 14.99 -1.20 0.99
CA VAL A 54 14.57 -2.49 1.57
C VAL A 54 14.62 -2.33 3.08
N ASP A 55 13.47 -2.42 3.75
CA ASP A 55 13.41 -2.27 5.22
C ASP A 55 13.84 -3.57 5.90
N TRP A 56 13.47 -4.71 5.34
CA TRP A 56 14.02 -6.01 5.72
C TRP A 56 13.83 -7.06 4.61
N ILE A 57 14.63 -8.12 4.69
CA ILE A 57 14.49 -9.33 3.88
C ILE A 57 14.54 -10.55 4.80
N GLU A 58 13.72 -11.56 4.50
CA GLU A 58 13.74 -12.85 5.16
C GLU A 58 14.16 -13.92 4.17
N VAL A 59 15.30 -14.55 4.44
CA VAL A 59 15.92 -15.58 3.61
C VAL A 59 15.73 -16.93 4.26
N GLN A 60 15.13 -17.87 3.53
CA GLN A 60 15.06 -19.28 3.91
C GLN A 60 16.31 -20.01 3.43
N ILE A 61 16.89 -20.79 4.34
CA ILE A 61 18.05 -21.64 4.09
C ILE A 61 17.76 -23.05 4.58
N GLU A 62 18.30 -24.03 3.87
CA GLU A 62 18.31 -25.42 4.29
C GLU A 62 19.77 -25.87 4.44
N LEU A 63 20.13 -26.33 5.64
CA LEU A 63 21.50 -26.73 5.96
C LEU A 63 21.67 -28.24 5.82
N GLN A 64 22.86 -28.69 5.39
CA GLN A 64 23.16 -30.14 5.36
C GLN A 64 23.40 -30.72 6.76
N LYS A 65 23.84 -29.87 7.70
CA LYS A 65 24.14 -30.27 9.09
C LYS A 65 23.10 -29.67 10.06
N PRO A 66 22.51 -30.46 10.96
CA PRO A 66 21.57 -29.94 11.94
C PRO A 66 22.25 -28.97 12.91
N THR A 67 21.52 -27.92 13.30
CA THR A 67 22.00 -26.97 14.31
C THR A 67 20.82 -26.28 15.01
N GLN A 68 21.10 -25.33 15.90
CA GLN A 68 20.08 -24.53 16.58
C GLN A 68 20.18 -23.06 16.14
N GLY A 69 19.04 -22.38 16.02
CA GLY A 69 18.97 -20.99 15.55
C GLY A 69 19.77 -20.00 16.41
N ILE A 70 19.92 -20.28 17.72
CA ILE A 70 20.76 -19.45 18.62
C ILE A 70 22.23 -19.45 18.18
N TRP A 71 22.74 -20.59 17.70
CA TRP A 71 24.11 -20.71 17.21
C TRP A 71 24.29 -20.00 15.87
N ILE A 72 23.28 -20.05 15.00
CA ILE A 72 23.27 -19.27 13.75
C ILE A 72 23.34 -17.78 14.09
N ASN A 73 22.47 -17.27 14.97
CA ASN A 73 22.45 -15.87 15.37
C ASN A 73 23.79 -15.41 15.94
N ALA A 74 24.34 -16.14 16.92
CA ALA A 74 25.60 -15.79 17.56
C ALA A 74 26.77 -15.77 16.55
N ARG A 75 26.79 -16.73 15.62
CA ARG A 75 27.86 -16.84 14.62
C ARG A 75 27.72 -15.79 13.52
N LEU A 76 26.52 -15.56 13.00
CA LEU A 76 26.27 -14.50 12.01
C LEU A 76 26.62 -13.13 12.58
N LYS A 77 26.20 -12.83 13.82
CA LYS A 77 26.55 -11.58 14.50
C LYS A 77 28.06 -11.40 14.63
N ARG A 78 28.79 -12.47 14.97
CA ARG A 78 30.27 -12.44 15.07
C ARG A 78 30.95 -12.26 13.71
N ALA A 79 30.46 -12.94 12.68
CA ALA A 79 31.06 -12.94 11.35
C ALA A 79 30.79 -11.64 10.56
N THR A 80 29.62 -11.03 10.76
CA THR A 80 29.14 -9.96 9.88
C THR A 80 28.83 -8.65 10.60
N GLY A 81 28.74 -8.66 11.94
CA GLY A 81 28.24 -7.52 12.71
C GLY A 81 26.76 -7.21 12.48
N CYS A 82 26.06 -7.99 11.64
CA CYS A 82 24.69 -7.71 11.23
C CYS A 82 23.68 -8.00 12.35
N ASN A 83 22.70 -7.09 12.49
CA ASN A 83 21.48 -7.36 13.24
C ASN A 83 20.56 -8.27 12.42
N CYS A 84 20.75 -9.57 12.57
CA CYS A 84 19.92 -10.59 11.96
C CYS A 84 19.23 -11.47 13.02
N TYR A 85 18.12 -12.10 12.63
CA TYR A 85 17.39 -13.03 13.48
C TYR A 85 17.01 -14.29 12.70
N ALA A 86 17.62 -15.41 13.08
CA ALA A 86 17.37 -16.74 12.60
C ALA A 86 16.31 -17.44 13.46
N LYS A 87 15.27 -17.94 12.80
CA LYS A 87 14.21 -18.76 13.37
C LYS A 87 14.25 -20.13 12.73
N ARG A 88 14.25 -21.19 13.56
CA ARG A 88 14.15 -22.58 13.10
C ARG A 88 12.73 -22.85 12.61
N LYS A 89 12.61 -23.49 11.45
CA LYS A 89 11.34 -23.96 10.85
C LYS A 89 11.21 -25.49 10.95
N ALA A 90 12.29 -26.19 10.64
CA ALA A 90 12.43 -27.64 10.74
C ALA A 90 13.84 -27.99 11.22
N ASP A 91 14.24 -29.26 11.18
CA ASP A 91 15.50 -29.66 11.79
C ASP A 91 16.73 -28.98 11.18
N THR A 92 16.71 -28.82 9.86
CA THR A 92 17.75 -28.22 9.02
C THR A 92 17.31 -26.92 8.31
N THR A 93 16.02 -26.57 8.37
CA THR A 93 15.47 -25.40 7.69
C THR A 93 15.34 -24.20 8.63
N PHE A 94 15.84 -23.05 8.20
CA PHE A 94 15.83 -21.80 8.96
C PHE A 94 15.36 -20.64 8.10
N THR A 95 14.72 -19.65 8.71
CA THR A 95 14.49 -18.33 8.12
C THR A 95 15.34 -17.31 8.86
N VAL A 96 16.19 -16.59 8.13
CA VAL A 96 17.05 -15.52 8.66
C VAL A 96 16.53 -14.18 8.15
N ARG A 97 16.11 -13.32 9.08
CA ARG A 97 15.69 -11.96 8.76
C ARG A 97 16.85 -10.98 8.93
N PHE A 98 17.10 -10.19 7.90
CA PHE A 98 18.07 -9.09 7.89
C PHE A 98 17.31 -7.77 7.89
N GLN A 99 17.57 -6.91 8.88
CA GLN A 99 16.97 -5.59 8.99
C GLN A 99 17.85 -4.56 8.28
N GLN A 100 17.25 -3.70 7.47
CA GLN A 100 17.90 -2.67 6.66
C GLN A 100 19.14 -3.21 5.94
N PRO A 101 18.99 -4.27 5.11
CA PRO A 101 20.10 -5.07 4.64
C PRO A 101 21.08 -4.26 3.78
N ASP A 102 22.36 -4.50 4.02
CA ASP A 102 23.43 -4.32 3.03
C ASP A 102 23.66 -5.69 2.39
N PHE A 103 23.38 -5.82 1.08
CA PHE A 103 23.45 -7.10 0.39
C PHE A 103 24.87 -7.69 0.31
N THR A 104 25.90 -6.85 0.42
CA THR A 104 27.30 -7.30 0.60
C THR A 104 27.47 -8.06 1.92
N VAL A 105 26.78 -7.63 2.96
CA VAL A 105 26.79 -8.28 4.28
C VAL A 105 25.91 -9.52 4.29
N VAL A 106 24.76 -9.48 3.60
CA VAL A 106 23.86 -10.63 3.46
C VAL A 106 24.56 -11.77 2.71
N ASN A 107 25.21 -11.50 1.58
CA ASN A 107 25.92 -12.53 0.82
C ASN A 107 27.04 -13.17 1.65
N ARG A 108 27.89 -12.36 2.30
CA ARG A 108 28.91 -12.87 3.24
C ARG A 108 28.31 -13.71 4.37
N ALA A 109 27.12 -13.37 4.85
CA ALA A 109 26.42 -14.17 5.85
C ALA A 109 26.03 -15.55 5.28
N ILE A 110 25.50 -15.60 4.06
CA ILE A 110 25.12 -16.84 3.40
C ILE A 110 26.35 -17.69 3.07
N ASP A 111 27.40 -17.11 2.50
CA ASP A 111 28.67 -17.80 2.20
C ASP A 111 29.28 -18.43 3.45
N PHE A 112 29.25 -17.70 4.57
CA PHE A 112 29.71 -18.21 5.86
C PHE A 112 28.90 -19.43 6.34
N LEU A 113 27.58 -19.42 6.14
CA LEU A 113 26.73 -20.56 6.51
C LEU A 113 26.98 -21.75 5.59
N GLU A 114 27.17 -21.52 4.30
CA GLU A 114 27.51 -22.55 3.33
C GLU A 114 28.84 -23.22 3.67
N GLN A 115 29.91 -22.46 3.87
CA GLN A 115 31.22 -23.00 4.24
C GLN A 115 31.18 -23.80 5.55
N ARG A 116 30.36 -23.36 6.52
CA ARG A 116 30.34 -23.97 7.84
C ARG A 116 29.46 -25.22 7.93
N TYR A 117 28.27 -25.18 7.35
CA TYR A 117 27.25 -26.22 7.53
C TYR A 117 26.90 -26.95 6.24
N GLY A 118 27.28 -26.42 5.08
CA GLY A 118 26.75 -26.81 3.78
C GLY A 118 25.32 -26.31 3.60
N LEU A 119 25.01 -25.77 2.43
CA LEU A 119 23.63 -25.53 2.01
C LEU A 119 23.12 -26.74 1.22
N ALA A 120 21.93 -27.23 1.54
CA ALA A 120 21.26 -28.29 0.77
C ALA A 120 20.66 -27.72 -0.53
N THR A 121 20.21 -26.47 -0.48
CA THR A 121 19.68 -25.71 -1.61
C THR A 121 20.20 -24.27 -1.54
N GLY A 122 20.11 -23.53 -2.64
CA GLY A 122 20.38 -22.08 -2.63
C GLY A 122 19.53 -21.32 -1.61
N ALA A 123 19.98 -20.13 -1.24
CA ALA A 123 19.27 -19.25 -0.32
C ALA A 123 18.01 -18.67 -0.98
N MET A 124 16.83 -19.06 -0.50
CA MET A 124 15.53 -18.64 -1.05
C MET A 124 15.02 -17.39 -0.32
N ILE A 125 14.33 -16.49 -1.01
CA ILE A 125 13.68 -15.34 -0.37
C ILE A 125 12.28 -15.76 0.06
N ALA A 126 12.06 -15.82 1.38
CA ALA A 126 10.75 -16.14 1.95
C ALA A 126 9.82 -14.93 1.99
N SER A 127 10.37 -13.74 2.25
CA SER A 127 9.62 -12.49 2.26
C SER A 127 10.54 -11.28 2.16
N LEU A 128 10.02 -10.18 1.61
CA LEU A 128 10.74 -8.92 1.41
C LEU A 128 9.82 -7.76 1.78
N GLU A 129 10.36 -6.74 2.45
CA GLU A 129 9.67 -5.47 2.66
C GLU A 129 10.42 -4.32 2.02
N VAL A 130 9.74 -3.62 1.11
CA VAL A 130 10.24 -2.41 0.47
C VAL A 130 9.46 -1.23 1.05
N SER A 131 10.16 -0.18 1.40
CA SER A 131 9.61 1.08 1.91
C SER A 131 9.92 2.22 0.96
N VAL A 132 8.95 3.11 0.73
CA VAL A 132 9.15 4.40 0.09
C VAL A 132 8.91 5.51 1.11
N ASP A 133 9.96 6.26 1.40
CA ASP A 133 9.99 7.36 2.34
C ASP A 133 9.81 8.71 1.63
N PHE A 134 8.90 9.53 2.15
CA PHE A 134 8.67 10.91 1.77
C PHE A 134 9.10 11.83 2.91
N LYS A 135 10.24 12.50 2.73
CA LYS A 135 10.81 13.40 3.73
C LYS A 135 10.62 14.85 3.30
N PRO A 136 10.01 15.72 4.12
CA PRO A 136 9.92 17.14 3.82
C PRO A 136 11.30 17.76 3.63
N LYS A 137 11.42 18.70 2.69
CA LYS A 137 12.67 19.44 2.45
C LYS A 137 12.98 20.46 3.55
N HIS A 138 11.95 20.97 4.23
CA HIS A 138 12.06 21.98 5.27
C HIS A 138 11.69 21.38 6.64
N GLN A 139 12.42 21.80 7.69
CA GLN A 139 12.10 21.42 9.08
C GLN A 139 10.74 22.01 9.51
N GLY A 140 10.12 21.44 10.56
CA GLY A 140 8.83 21.93 11.07
C GLY A 140 7.61 21.62 10.19
N SER A 141 7.77 20.80 9.14
CA SER A 141 6.73 20.46 8.16
C SER A 141 5.73 19.39 8.65
N GLU A 142 5.29 19.45 9.91
CA GLU A 142 4.40 18.45 10.49
C GLU A 142 3.04 18.41 9.80
N LEU A 143 2.43 19.58 9.57
CA LEU A 143 1.17 19.69 8.83
C LEU A 143 1.27 19.05 7.45
N LEU A 144 2.35 19.33 6.70
CA LEU A 144 2.58 18.76 5.37
C LEU A 144 2.71 17.23 5.41
N ARG A 145 3.37 16.66 6.43
CA ARG A 145 3.45 15.20 6.60
C ARG A 145 2.07 14.59 6.88
N ARG A 146 1.30 15.20 7.79
CA ARG A 146 -0.07 14.76 8.12
C ARG A 146 -1.00 14.82 6.90
N GLN A 147 -0.92 15.90 6.12
CA GLN A 147 -1.61 16.00 4.84
C GLN A 147 -1.17 14.90 3.87
N LEU A 148 0.14 14.67 3.75
CA LEU A 148 0.68 13.64 2.87
C LEU A 148 0.27 12.21 3.29
N VAL A 149 0.24 11.87 4.59
CA VAL A 149 -0.34 10.61 5.06
C VAL A 149 -1.75 10.46 4.52
N GLY A 150 -2.58 11.50 4.72
CA GLY A 150 -3.94 11.59 4.22
C GLY A 150 -4.08 11.35 2.72
N VAL A 151 -3.16 11.90 1.93
CA VAL A 151 -3.11 11.71 0.48
C VAL A 151 -2.71 10.27 0.14
N LEU A 152 -1.62 9.77 0.70
CA LEU A 152 -1.05 8.48 0.31
C LEU A 152 -2.03 7.34 0.57
N TRP A 153 -2.64 7.24 1.76
CA TRP A 153 -3.57 6.14 2.02
C TRP A 153 -4.86 6.26 1.19
N ARG A 154 -5.33 7.48 0.88
CA ARG A 154 -6.53 7.68 0.05
C ARG A 154 -6.30 7.33 -1.40
N HIS A 155 -5.10 7.51 -1.93
CA HIS A 155 -4.81 7.28 -3.35
C HIS A 155 -4.12 5.95 -3.64
N LEU A 156 -3.65 5.23 -2.62
CA LEU A 156 -3.03 3.92 -2.78
C LEU A 156 -4.05 2.92 -3.34
N SER A 157 -3.67 2.24 -4.41
CA SER A 157 -4.48 1.26 -5.13
C SER A 157 -3.79 -0.11 -5.12
N PRO A 158 -3.95 -0.90 -4.06
CA PRO A 158 -3.47 -2.28 -3.99
C PRO A 158 -3.95 -3.10 -5.19
N HIS A 159 -3.09 -3.91 -5.82
CA HIS A 159 -3.47 -4.69 -7.01
C HIS A 159 -4.52 -5.78 -6.73
N ARG A 160 -4.67 -6.21 -5.47
CA ARG A 160 -5.57 -7.30 -5.08
C ARG A 160 -6.86 -6.80 -4.43
N ASN A 161 -7.91 -7.61 -4.53
CA ASN A 161 -9.20 -7.29 -3.91
C ASN A 161 -9.20 -7.57 -2.40
N LEU A 162 -9.00 -6.52 -1.60
CA LEU A 162 -8.93 -6.58 -0.13
C LEU A 162 -10.28 -6.87 0.58
N PHE A 163 -11.38 -6.90 -0.17
CA PHE A 163 -12.71 -7.21 0.38
C PHE A 163 -13.12 -8.67 0.12
N LYS A 164 -12.26 -9.47 -0.51
CA LYS A 164 -12.52 -10.90 -0.69
C LYS A 164 -12.35 -11.67 0.62
N GLU A 165 -11.41 -11.25 1.46
CA GLU A 165 -11.11 -11.88 2.76
C GLU A 165 -11.27 -10.84 3.87
N GLY A 166 -12.11 -11.11 4.88
CA GLY A 166 -12.39 -10.13 5.94
C GLY A 166 -11.16 -9.63 6.71
N ARG A 167 -10.07 -10.42 6.78
CA ARG A 167 -8.82 -10.03 7.45
C ARG A 167 -7.96 -9.05 6.65
N ASP A 168 -8.17 -8.98 5.34
CA ASP A 168 -7.41 -8.10 4.44
C ASP A 168 -7.97 -6.68 4.38
N MET A 169 -9.17 -6.46 4.91
CA MET A 169 -9.86 -5.18 4.86
C MET A 169 -9.00 -4.03 5.42
N PRO A 170 -9.10 -2.83 4.82
CA PRO A 170 -8.40 -1.66 5.31
C PRO A 170 -8.72 -1.36 6.77
N ARG A 171 -7.69 -1.12 7.56
CA ARG A 171 -7.78 -0.80 8.99
C ARG A 171 -6.75 0.25 9.35
N PHE A 172 -6.92 0.92 10.47
CA PHE A 172 -5.91 1.84 10.99
C PHE A 172 -5.68 1.62 12.48
N VAL A 173 -4.50 2.00 12.93
CA VAL A 173 -4.01 1.83 14.30
C VAL A 173 -3.47 3.16 14.82
N TRP A 174 -3.87 3.54 16.03
CA TRP A 174 -3.48 4.82 16.66
C TRP A 174 -2.93 4.67 18.09
N GLY A 175 -2.54 3.45 18.46
CA GLY A 175 -1.99 3.12 19.78
C GLY A 175 -1.51 1.67 19.83
N HIS A 176 -1.08 1.20 21.00
CA HIS A 176 -0.39 -0.09 21.14
C HIS A 176 -1.26 -1.28 21.57
N ARG A 177 -2.51 -1.05 21.99
CA ARG A 177 -3.46 -2.11 22.41
C ARG A 177 -4.47 -2.43 21.32
N ALA A 178 -5.06 -3.62 21.37
CA ALA A 178 -6.10 -4.05 20.43
C ALA A 178 -7.32 -3.10 20.34
N ALA A 179 -7.60 -2.36 21.42
CA ALA A 179 -8.63 -1.31 21.45
C ALA A 179 -8.34 -0.12 20.53
N PHE A 180 -7.10 0.04 20.05
CA PHE A 180 -6.69 1.14 19.16
C PHE A 180 -6.62 0.71 17.69
N VAL A 181 -7.46 -0.27 17.29
CA VAL A 181 -7.56 -0.74 15.91
C VAL A 181 -9.01 -0.61 15.45
N ALA A 182 -9.24 0.08 14.33
CA ALA A 182 -10.55 0.19 13.70
C ALA A 182 -10.47 -0.17 12.22
N GLY A 183 -11.56 -0.73 11.70
CA GLY A 183 -11.76 -0.85 10.26
C GLY A 183 -12.14 0.51 9.68
N ILE A 184 -11.69 0.80 8.46
CA ILE A 184 -12.16 1.98 7.71
C ILE A 184 -13.64 1.80 7.32
N HIS A 185 -14.03 0.54 7.06
CA HIS A 185 -15.40 0.15 6.75
C HIS A 185 -16.03 -0.61 7.91
N PRO A 186 -17.35 -0.52 8.07
CA PRO A 186 -18.06 -1.33 9.04
C PRO A 186 -17.91 -2.82 8.72
N ARG A 187 -17.73 -3.61 9.78
CA ARG A 187 -17.64 -5.07 9.71
C ARG A 187 -18.38 -5.67 10.90
N ARG A 188 -19.02 -6.83 10.75
CA ARG A 188 -19.40 -7.61 11.94
C ARG A 188 -18.14 -8.26 12.49
N ARG A 189 -18.13 -8.46 13.80
CA ARG A 189 -17.02 -9.15 14.49
C ARG A 189 -16.85 -10.55 13.88
N ASN A 190 -15.66 -10.85 13.37
CA ASN A 190 -15.30 -12.15 12.77
C ASN A 190 -16.12 -12.57 11.53
N SER A 191 -16.71 -11.63 10.78
CA SER A 191 -17.42 -11.97 9.53
C SER A 191 -16.74 -11.35 8.30
N ASP A 192 -17.14 -11.86 7.14
CA ASP A 192 -16.93 -11.20 5.85
C ASP A 192 -17.56 -9.79 5.82
N PRO A 193 -17.09 -8.90 4.93
CA PRO A 193 -17.71 -7.60 4.72
C PRO A 193 -19.18 -7.76 4.37
N ILE A 194 -20.05 -6.92 4.95
CA ILE A 194 -21.46 -6.83 4.56
C ILE A 194 -21.50 -6.05 3.24
N PRO A 195 -21.80 -6.69 2.10
CA PRO A 195 -21.68 -6.04 0.79
C PRO A 195 -22.57 -4.78 0.67
N GLU A 196 -23.74 -4.79 1.32
CA GLU A 196 -24.68 -3.67 1.33
C GLU A 196 -24.10 -2.42 2.01
N LEU A 197 -23.25 -2.59 3.02
CA LEU A 197 -22.60 -1.47 3.71
C LEU A 197 -21.50 -0.81 2.86
N LEU A 198 -21.05 -1.46 1.78
CA LEU A 198 -20.12 -0.82 0.83
C LEU A 198 -20.78 0.32 0.06
N LEU A 199 -22.11 0.34 -0.03
CA LEU A 199 -22.87 1.40 -0.71
C LEU A 199 -23.23 2.58 0.20
N VAL A 200 -23.00 2.45 1.50
CA VAL A 200 -23.36 3.46 2.50
C VAL A 200 -22.10 4.13 3.02
N ASN A 201 -22.19 5.45 3.24
CA ASN A 201 -21.08 6.29 3.72
C ASN A 201 -21.13 6.58 5.22
N GLY A 202 -22.31 6.52 5.83
CA GLY A 202 -22.54 6.99 7.22
C GLY A 202 -21.79 6.20 8.30
N GLU A 203 -21.38 4.96 7.98
CA GLU A 203 -20.69 4.04 8.89
C GLU A 203 -19.18 3.96 8.62
N ASP A 204 -18.67 4.70 7.62
CA ASP A 204 -17.24 4.71 7.32
C ASP A 204 -16.47 5.52 8.38
N ILE A 205 -15.35 4.96 8.84
CA ILE A 205 -14.50 5.59 9.85
C ILE A 205 -13.23 6.10 9.17
N ARG A 206 -13.00 7.42 9.27
CA ARG A 206 -11.82 8.08 8.75
C ARG A 206 -10.60 7.80 9.63
N PRO A 207 -9.47 7.35 9.08
CA PRO A 207 -8.21 7.30 9.80
C PRO A 207 -7.79 8.68 10.32
N TYR A 208 -7.19 8.69 11.51
CA TYR A 208 -6.53 9.88 12.07
C TYR A 208 -5.26 10.24 11.29
N ALA A 209 -4.86 11.50 11.33
CA ALA A 209 -3.70 12.03 10.61
C ALA A 209 -2.36 11.43 11.08
N ASP A 210 -2.31 10.95 12.33
CA ASP A 210 -1.17 10.30 12.98
C ASP A 210 -1.36 8.78 13.13
N ALA A 211 -2.43 8.22 12.57
CA ALA A 211 -2.64 6.78 12.55
C ALA A 211 -1.76 6.09 11.50
N THR A 212 -1.47 4.81 11.74
CA THR A 212 -0.90 3.92 10.73
C THR A 212 -2.03 3.15 10.04
N VAL A 213 -2.15 3.31 8.73
CA VAL A 213 -3.15 2.63 7.90
C VAL A 213 -2.55 1.36 7.32
N TYR A 214 -3.29 0.25 7.40
CA TYR A 214 -2.91 -1.06 6.88
C TYR A 214 -3.89 -1.53 5.82
N PHE A 215 -3.36 -2.16 4.78
CA PHE A 215 -4.10 -2.86 3.75
C PHE A 215 -3.56 -4.29 3.67
N GLY A 216 -4.43 -5.31 3.80
CA GLY A 216 -4.00 -6.70 3.89
C GLY A 216 -3.65 -7.15 5.31
N ALA A 217 -3.87 -8.43 5.58
CA ALA A 217 -3.55 -9.09 6.84
C ALA A 217 -2.04 -9.34 6.95
N ARG A 218 -1.56 -9.51 8.19
CA ARG A 218 -0.19 -9.98 8.41
C ARG A 218 -0.04 -11.40 7.85
N GLY A 219 0.98 -11.61 7.02
CA GLY A 219 1.23 -12.90 6.37
C GLY A 219 0.33 -13.19 5.17
N ALA A 220 -0.49 -12.22 4.74
CA ALA A 220 -1.13 -12.30 3.42
C ALA A 220 -0.07 -12.25 2.31
N PRO A 221 -0.39 -12.68 1.07
CA PRO A 221 0.57 -12.69 -0.04
C PRO A 221 1.26 -11.34 -0.24
N SER A 222 0.50 -10.25 -0.08
CA SER A 222 1.04 -8.89 0.00
C SER A 222 0.27 -8.03 1.02
N SER A 223 0.96 -7.13 1.70
CA SER A 223 0.35 -6.15 2.60
C SER A 223 1.00 -4.78 2.48
N TRP A 224 0.23 -3.74 2.72
CA TRP A 224 0.69 -2.35 2.69
C TRP A 224 0.52 -1.68 4.04
N ARG A 225 1.41 -0.73 4.31
CA ARG A 225 1.34 0.14 5.48
C ARG A 225 1.63 1.58 5.07
N VAL A 226 0.80 2.53 5.51
CA VAL A 226 1.04 3.98 5.35
C VAL A 226 1.10 4.59 6.74
N MET A 227 2.17 5.29 7.06
CA MET A 227 2.39 5.83 8.42
C MET A 227 3.17 7.13 8.43
N ASP A 228 2.94 7.94 9.46
CA ASP A 228 3.88 8.99 9.84
C ASP A 228 5.01 8.41 10.70
N LYS A 229 6.21 8.26 10.13
CA LYS A 229 7.37 7.69 10.80
C LYS A 229 8.06 8.77 11.64
N ILE A 230 7.60 8.90 12.89
CA ILE A 230 8.16 9.79 13.92
C ILE A 230 8.98 9.06 14.99
N LEU A 231 8.85 7.74 15.06
CA LEU A 231 9.56 6.89 16.01
C LEU A 231 10.44 5.89 15.28
N ASP A 232 11.51 5.45 15.91
CA ASP A 232 12.37 4.36 15.50
C ASP A 232 12.66 3.38 16.64
N GLN A 233 13.13 2.18 16.30
CA GLN A 233 13.54 1.14 17.26
C GLN A 233 12.55 0.94 18.41
N GLN A 234 11.28 0.72 18.09
CA GLN A 234 10.28 0.43 19.11
C GLN A 234 10.49 -0.99 19.64
N ASN A 235 10.63 -1.13 20.95
CA ASN A 235 10.52 -2.42 21.63
C ASN A 235 9.20 -2.46 22.40
N PRO A 236 8.17 -3.13 21.88
CA PRO A 236 6.86 -3.20 22.53
C PRO A 236 6.89 -3.88 23.91
N ARG A 237 7.87 -4.75 24.16
CA ARG A 237 7.98 -5.50 25.42
C ARG A 237 8.52 -4.63 26.56
N THR A 238 9.47 -3.75 26.25
CA THR A 238 10.10 -2.86 27.24
C THR A 238 9.53 -1.45 27.22
N GLY A 239 8.66 -1.12 26.25
CA GLY A 239 8.10 0.22 26.07
C GLY A 239 9.11 1.26 25.58
N THR A 240 10.35 0.86 25.26
CA THR A 240 11.38 1.79 24.80
C THR A 240 11.13 2.17 23.34
N LYS A 241 11.19 3.47 23.05
CA LYS A 241 11.05 4.06 21.72
C LYS A 241 12.12 5.13 21.53
N LEU A 242 12.76 5.15 20.36
CA LEU A 242 13.63 6.24 19.99
C LEU A 242 12.80 7.24 19.18
N GLU A 243 12.66 8.47 19.67
CA GLU A 243 12.02 9.50 18.88
C GLU A 243 12.95 9.98 17.78
N LEU A 244 12.43 10.07 16.55
CA LEU A 244 13.19 10.60 15.43
C LEU A 244 13.32 12.12 15.55
N SER A 245 14.54 12.60 15.35
CA SER A 245 14.79 14.03 15.20
C SER A 245 13.92 14.62 14.07
N ALA A 246 13.63 15.93 14.15
CA ALA A 246 12.79 16.61 13.17
C ALA A 246 13.26 16.40 11.70
N THR A 247 14.57 16.20 11.49
CA THR A 247 15.15 15.93 10.18
C THR A 247 15.02 14.49 9.71
N GLN A 248 14.71 13.53 10.59
CA GLN A 248 14.54 12.12 10.22
C GLN A 248 13.07 11.71 10.11
N ARG A 249 12.17 12.54 10.63
CA ARG A 249 10.72 12.44 10.50
C ARG A 249 10.29 12.45 9.03
N ARG A 250 9.42 11.51 8.65
CA ARG A 250 9.02 11.26 7.26
C ARG A 250 7.69 10.52 7.21
N VAL A 251 7.01 10.57 6.07
CA VAL A 251 5.86 9.70 5.78
C VAL A 251 6.37 8.48 5.04
N ARG A 252 5.90 7.29 5.40
CA ARG A 252 6.38 6.04 4.81
C ARG A 252 5.22 5.22 4.25
N VAL A 253 5.42 4.67 3.06
CA VAL A 253 4.61 3.61 2.47
C VAL A 253 5.45 2.34 2.43
N GLU A 254 4.97 1.26 3.00
CA GLU A 254 5.66 -0.03 3.01
C GLU A 254 4.83 -1.07 2.29
N VAL A 255 5.50 -1.96 1.58
CA VAL A 255 4.94 -3.13 0.92
C VAL A 255 5.72 -4.33 1.42
N THR A 256 5.01 -5.26 2.06
CA THR A 256 5.53 -6.59 2.37
C THR A 256 5.05 -7.58 1.31
N LEU A 257 5.97 -8.35 0.75
CA LEU A 257 5.71 -9.43 -0.21
C LEU A 257 6.08 -10.78 0.42
N GLY A 258 5.17 -11.74 0.34
CA GLY A 258 5.46 -13.15 0.65
C GLY A 258 6.08 -13.88 -0.55
N SER A 259 6.53 -15.11 -0.32
CA SER A 259 7.17 -15.98 -1.33
C SER A 259 6.40 -16.04 -2.65
N ASP A 260 5.09 -16.26 -2.61
CA ASP A 260 4.28 -16.46 -3.82
C ASP A 260 4.21 -15.20 -4.68
N GLN A 261 4.24 -14.01 -4.06
CA GLN A 261 4.26 -12.74 -4.79
C GLN A 261 5.64 -12.42 -5.34
N LEU A 262 6.70 -12.80 -4.61
CA LEU A 262 8.08 -12.65 -5.07
C LEU A 262 8.35 -13.56 -6.27
N GLU A 263 7.92 -14.82 -6.21
CA GLU A 263 8.08 -15.77 -7.33
C GLU A 263 7.30 -15.30 -8.57
N ALA A 264 6.10 -14.73 -8.38
CA ALA A 264 5.30 -14.17 -9.47
C ALA A 264 5.97 -12.98 -10.19
N ILE A 265 6.91 -12.30 -9.54
CA ILE A 265 7.71 -11.21 -10.14
C ILE A 265 9.16 -11.65 -10.45
N GLY A 266 9.42 -12.97 -10.49
CA GLY A 266 10.72 -13.51 -10.88
C GLY A 266 11.80 -13.42 -9.80
N VAL A 267 11.43 -13.27 -8.53
CA VAL A 267 12.36 -13.24 -7.39
C VAL A 267 12.11 -14.44 -6.50
N ARG A 268 13.00 -15.43 -6.55
CA ARG A 268 12.91 -16.65 -5.72
C ARG A 268 14.17 -16.86 -4.88
N TRP A 269 15.34 -16.61 -5.46
CA TRP A 269 16.64 -16.78 -4.83
C TRP A 269 17.23 -15.43 -4.44
N LEU A 270 18.16 -15.43 -3.49
CA LEU A 270 18.86 -14.22 -3.09
C LEU A 270 19.56 -13.54 -4.27
N ASP A 271 20.14 -14.33 -5.17
CA ASP A 271 20.86 -13.85 -6.35
C ASP A 271 19.95 -13.15 -7.37
N ASP A 272 18.65 -13.46 -7.40
CA ASP A 272 17.71 -12.81 -8.32
C ASP A 272 17.63 -11.28 -8.05
N LEU A 273 17.88 -10.85 -6.81
CA LEU A 273 17.90 -9.42 -6.45
C LEU A 273 19.03 -8.64 -7.14
N ARG A 274 20.06 -9.32 -7.64
CA ARG A 274 21.15 -8.68 -8.37
C ARG A 274 20.67 -8.04 -9.67
N THR A 275 19.73 -8.68 -10.35
CA THR A 275 19.19 -8.24 -11.65
C THR A 275 17.74 -7.77 -11.58
N PHE A 276 17.12 -7.87 -10.40
CA PHE A 276 15.73 -7.47 -10.22
C PHE A 276 15.54 -5.97 -10.35
N ASN A 277 14.63 -5.56 -11.22
CA ASN A 277 14.27 -4.17 -11.41
C ASN A 277 13.17 -3.75 -10.43
N PHE A 278 13.54 -3.05 -9.36
CA PHE A 278 12.58 -2.59 -8.36
C PHE A 278 11.52 -1.60 -8.91
N CYS A 279 11.71 -1.01 -10.10
CA CYS A 279 10.65 -0.23 -10.76
C CYS A 279 9.40 -1.06 -11.08
N GLU A 280 9.52 -2.38 -11.25
CA GLU A 280 8.36 -3.25 -11.47
C GLU A 280 7.39 -3.20 -10.28
N LEU A 281 7.88 -2.91 -9.07
CA LEU A 281 7.03 -2.73 -7.90
C LEU A 281 6.13 -1.49 -7.99
N ALA A 282 6.50 -0.48 -8.80
CA ALA A 282 5.74 0.77 -8.92
C ALA A 282 4.33 0.53 -9.48
N HIS A 283 4.17 -0.42 -10.41
CA HIS A 283 2.91 -0.63 -11.12
C HIS A 283 1.89 -1.42 -10.30
N ASP A 284 2.32 -2.42 -9.55
CA ASP A 284 1.39 -3.34 -8.86
C ASP A 284 1.35 -3.16 -7.34
N TYR A 285 2.41 -2.59 -6.75
CA TYR A 285 2.54 -2.51 -5.29
C TYR A 285 2.63 -1.08 -4.78
N PHE A 286 3.21 -0.14 -5.52
CA PHE A 286 3.21 1.29 -5.17
C PHE A 286 2.37 2.13 -6.14
N ARG A 287 1.20 1.60 -6.51
CA ARG A 287 0.30 2.25 -7.47
C ARG A 287 -0.60 3.26 -6.79
N PHE A 288 -0.59 4.49 -7.28
CA PHE A 288 -1.51 5.53 -6.86
C PHE A 288 -2.42 5.95 -8.00
N VAL A 289 -3.70 6.15 -7.70
CA VAL A 289 -4.72 6.52 -8.69
C VAL A 289 -5.55 7.70 -8.21
N VAL A 290 -6.05 8.48 -9.15
CA VAL A 290 -6.99 9.58 -8.92
C VAL A 290 -8.39 9.10 -9.32
N PRO A 291 -9.39 9.20 -8.43
CA PRO A 291 -10.76 8.91 -8.79
C PRO A 291 -11.29 9.99 -9.73
N THR A 292 -12.17 9.59 -10.64
CA THR A 292 -12.86 10.50 -11.55
C THR A 292 -14.35 10.49 -11.26
N PHE A 293 -15.00 11.62 -11.49
CA PHE A 293 -16.43 11.84 -11.23
C PHE A 293 -17.08 12.49 -12.45
N VAL A 294 -18.35 12.19 -12.68
CA VAL A 294 -19.10 12.82 -13.78
C VAL A 294 -19.38 14.28 -13.41
N ASP A 295 -19.21 15.17 -14.39
CA ASP A 295 -19.71 16.54 -14.29
C ASP A 295 -21.23 16.54 -14.54
N SER A 296 -22.00 16.57 -13.45
CA SER A 296 -23.46 16.48 -13.52
C SER A 296 -24.09 17.61 -14.33
N ASP A 297 -23.43 18.77 -14.41
CA ASP A 297 -23.97 19.95 -15.08
C ASP A 297 -24.02 19.77 -16.60
N GLN A 298 -23.17 18.89 -17.14
CA GLN A 298 -23.14 18.54 -18.56
C GLN A 298 -24.23 17.53 -18.96
N ILE A 299 -25.00 17.00 -18.00
CA ILE A 299 -26.03 15.99 -18.26
C ILE A 299 -27.34 16.65 -18.68
N VAL A 300 -27.86 16.22 -19.84
CA VAL A 300 -29.17 16.63 -20.36
C VAL A 300 -30.30 15.91 -19.62
N GLY A 301 -31.31 16.69 -19.19
CA GLY A 301 -32.52 16.21 -18.50
C GLY A 301 -32.45 16.31 -16.97
N MET A 302 -33.41 17.03 -16.38
CA MET A 302 -33.41 17.39 -14.95
C MET A 302 -33.39 16.17 -14.01
N ARG A 303 -34.29 15.20 -14.21
CA ARG A 303 -34.35 13.99 -13.35
C ARG A 303 -33.05 13.18 -13.39
N ARG A 304 -32.48 13.02 -14.58
CA ARG A 304 -31.22 12.27 -14.77
C ARG A 304 -30.04 12.99 -14.13
N ARG A 305 -29.99 14.32 -14.26
CA ARG A 305 -29.00 15.18 -13.59
C ARG A 305 -29.07 15.04 -12.07
N LEU A 306 -30.27 15.11 -11.48
CA LEU A 306 -30.45 14.98 -10.03
C LEU A 306 -29.99 13.61 -9.51
N LEU A 307 -30.44 12.52 -10.13
CA LEU A 307 -30.07 11.16 -9.70
C LEU A 307 -28.57 10.88 -9.83
N LEU A 308 -27.96 11.27 -10.96
CA LEU A 308 -26.52 11.08 -11.16
C LEU A 308 -25.71 12.02 -10.27
N GLY A 309 -26.16 13.25 -10.07
CA GLY A 309 -25.53 14.20 -9.15
C GLY A 309 -25.49 13.68 -7.72
N ALA A 310 -26.61 13.17 -7.21
CA ALA A 310 -26.66 12.55 -5.88
C ALA A 310 -25.72 11.33 -5.78
N TRP A 311 -25.70 10.47 -6.79
CA TRP A 311 -24.79 9.33 -6.82
C TRP A 311 -23.30 9.72 -6.84
N GLU A 312 -22.92 10.73 -7.64
CA GLU A 312 -21.54 11.21 -7.67
C GLU A 312 -21.15 11.93 -6.37
N GLN A 313 -22.09 12.56 -5.67
CA GLN A 313 -21.86 13.08 -4.31
C GLN A 313 -21.57 11.95 -3.32
N GLU A 314 -22.36 10.87 -3.34
CA GLU A 314 -22.10 9.69 -2.50
C GLU A 314 -20.75 9.04 -2.84
N ARG A 315 -20.40 8.90 -4.13
CA ARG A 315 -19.07 8.41 -4.54
C ARG A 315 -17.95 9.33 -4.05
N THR A 316 -18.15 10.64 -4.11
CA THR A 316 -17.17 11.62 -3.63
C THR A 316 -16.98 11.47 -2.13
N ALA A 317 -18.06 11.42 -1.36
CA ALA A 317 -18.01 11.20 0.08
C ALA A 317 -17.33 9.87 0.43
N LYS A 318 -17.62 8.79 -0.30
CA LYS A 318 -16.96 7.49 -0.14
C LYS A 318 -15.45 7.62 -0.27
N PHE A 319 -14.97 8.28 -1.33
CA PHE A 319 -13.54 8.50 -1.54
C PHE A 319 -12.91 9.33 -0.41
N LEU A 320 -13.55 10.43 0.00
CA LEU A 320 -13.01 11.29 1.06
C LEU A 320 -12.91 10.56 2.41
N ASN A 321 -13.84 9.63 2.67
CA ASN A 321 -13.90 8.84 3.90
C ASN A 321 -12.98 7.61 3.88
N THR A 322 -12.83 6.95 2.72
CA THR A 322 -12.29 5.58 2.63
C THR A 322 -11.23 5.38 1.55
N GLY A 323 -10.90 6.44 0.82
CA GLY A 323 -9.94 6.40 -0.27
C GLY A 323 -10.45 5.65 -1.50
N VAL A 324 -9.55 5.44 -2.45
CA VAL A 324 -9.81 4.73 -3.71
C VAL A 324 -10.19 3.28 -3.46
N VAL A 325 -9.65 2.64 -2.41
CA VAL A 325 -9.94 1.25 -2.07
C VAL A 325 -11.42 1.06 -1.73
N GLY A 326 -11.98 1.91 -0.87
CA GLY A 326 -13.40 1.84 -0.52
C GLY A 326 -14.32 2.31 -1.65
N LEU A 327 -13.94 3.34 -2.40
CA LEU A 327 -14.69 3.76 -3.59
C LEU A 327 -14.72 2.67 -4.66
N GLU A 328 -13.61 1.97 -4.89
CA GLU A 328 -13.56 0.88 -5.86
C GLU A 328 -14.44 -0.29 -5.40
N ALA A 329 -14.43 -0.63 -4.11
CA ALA A 329 -15.35 -1.62 -3.54
C ALA A 329 -16.82 -1.24 -3.78
N MET A 330 -17.19 0.01 -3.52
CA MET A 330 -18.53 0.55 -3.79
C MET A 330 -18.89 0.43 -5.28
N ASP A 331 -18.01 0.89 -6.18
CA ASP A 331 -18.23 0.85 -7.64
C ASP A 331 -18.40 -0.60 -8.13
N ARG A 332 -17.55 -1.54 -7.68
CA ARG A 332 -17.63 -2.96 -8.06
C ARG A 332 -18.91 -3.62 -7.55
N HIS A 333 -19.32 -3.33 -6.30
CA HIS A 333 -20.54 -3.88 -5.74
C HIS A 333 -21.77 -3.34 -6.46
N TRP A 334 -21.81 -2.03 -6.72
CA TRP A 334 -22.86 -1.39 -7.50
C TRP A 334 -22.95 -1.92 -8.93
N GLU A 335 -21.81 -2.16 -9.60
CA GLU A 335 -21.80 -2.79 -10.91
C GLU A 335 -22.36 -4.21 -10.87
N THR A 336 -22.09 -4.97 -9.80
CA THR A 336 -22.65 -6.31 -9.59
C THR A 336 -24.17 -6.26 -9.47
N LEU A 337 -24.72 -5.34 -8.67
CA LEU A 337 -26.17 -5.13 -8.55
C LEU A 337 -26.79 -4.70 -9.88
N ARG A 338 -26.18 -3.74 -10.58
CA ARG A 338 -26.64 -3.29 -11.91
C ARG A 338 -26.64 -4.44 -12.93
N ARG A 339 -25.62 -5.29 -12.93
CA ARG A 339 -25.56 -6.46 -13.84
C ARG A 339 -26.68 -7.45 -13.52
N ARG A 340 -26.98 -7.71 -12.25
CA ARG A 340 -28.12 -8.55 -11.85
C ARG A 340 -29.46 -7.94 -12.31
N GLY A 341 -29.70 -6.67 -11.99
CA GLY A 341 -30.93 -5.98 -12.41
C GLY A 341 -31.09 -5.88 -13.93
N ARG A 342 -29.99 -5.61 -14.67
CA ARG A 342 -30.01 -5.60 -16.15
C ARG A 342 -30.32 -6.96 -16.74
N ARG A 343 -29.84 -8.06 -16.15
CA ARG A 343 -30.18 -9.41 -16.64
C ARG A 343 -31.67 -9.67 -16.54
N GLU A 344 -32.30 -9.30 -15.43
CA GLU A 344 -33.75 -9.42 -15.27
C GLU A 344 -34.50 -8.51 -16.25
N LEU A 345 -34.09 -7.24 -16.38
CA LEU A 345 -34.67 -6.33 -17.38
C LEU A 345 -34.50 -6.85 -18.81
N PHE A 346 -33.34 -7.42 -19.15
CA PHE A 346 -33.08 -7.96 -20.49
C PHE A 346 -33.89 -9.22 -20.77
N LYS A 347 -34.13 -10.08 -19.77
CA LYS A 347 -35.08 -11.19 -19.90
C LYS A 347 -36.48 -10.65 -20.21
N ASP A 348 -36.91 -9.60 -19.52
CA ASP A 348 -38.24 -9.01 -19.74
C ASP A 348 -38.35 -8.26 -21.07
N MET A 349 -37.29 -7.58 -21.51
CA MET A 349 -37.21 -6.93 -22.81
C MET A 349 -37.17 -7.95 -23.96
N ALA A 350 -36.42 -9.05 -23.80
CA ALA A 350 -36.37 -10.13 -24.78
C ALA A 350 -37.74 -10.80 -24.95
N LYS A 351 -38.49 -11.01 -23.85
CA LYS A 351 -39.91 -11.45 -23.90
C LYS A 351 -40.80 -10.48 -24.68
N ARG A 352 -40.43 -9.20 -24.77
CA ARG A 352 -41.13 -8.14 -25.52
C ARG A 352 -40.52 -7.87 -26.91
N GLY A 353 -39.59 -8.70 -27.38
CA GLY A 353 -38.96 -8.57 -28.70
C GLY A 353 -37.95 -7.42 -28.84
N LEU A 354 -37.52 -6.80 -27.75
CA LEU A 354 -36.57 -5.68 -27.78
C LEU A 354 -35.13 -6.16 -27.58
N GLN A 355 -34.20 -5.69 -28.42
CA GLN A 355 -32.77 -5.99 -28.27
C GLN A 355 -32.02 -4.88 -27.51
N PRO A 356 -31.42 -5.17 -26.35
CA PRO A 356 -30.69 -4.17 -25.59
C PRO A 356 -29.24 -3.99 -26.10
N LYS A 357 -28.77 -2.73 -26.14
CA LYS A 357 -27.35 -2.43 -26.41
C LYS A 357 -26.51 -2.56 -25.13
N HIS A 358 -25.39 -3.29 -25.24
CA HIS A 358 -24.45 -3.46 -24.13
C HIS A 358 -23.40 -2.34 -24.16
N GLN A 359 -23.37 -1.49 -23.14
CA GLN A 359 -22.31 -0.50 -22.97
C GLN A 359 -21.43 -0.91 -21.78
N ARG A 360 -20.15 -1.19 -22.05
CA ARG A 360 -19.14 -1.45 -21.01
C ARG A 360 -18.71 -0.12 -20.42
N THR A 361 -18.80 0.02 -19.11
CA THR A 361 -18.22 1.15 -18.38
C THR A 361 -16.76 0.80 -18.09
N GLY A 362 -15.83 1.64 -18.54
CA GLY A 362 -14.41 1.47 -18.18
C GLY A 362 -14.14 1.83 -16.70
N SER A 363 -12.91 1.58 -16.24
CA SER A 363 -12.46 2.01 -14.91
C SER A 363 -12.69 3.52 -14.69
N THR A 364 -13.16 3.88 -13.50
CA THR A 364 -13.44 5.25 -13.03
C THR A 364 -12.20 5.91 -12.41
N PHE A 365 -11.02 5.31 -12.55
CA PHE A 365 -9.76 5.78 -11.98
C PHE A 365 -8.74 6.09 -13.08
N MET A 366 -7.87 7.06 -12.82
CA MET A 366 -6.72 7.38 -13.66
C MET A 366 -5.42 7.30 -12.84
N ALA A 367 -4.28 7.12 -13.50
CA ALA A 367 -3.00 7.11 -12.81
C ALA A 367 -2.73 8.47 -12.13
N PHE A 368 -2.23 8.46 -10.89
CA PHE A 368 -1.71 9.66 -10.24
C PHE A 368 -0.28 9.92 -10.72
N THR A 369 -0.16 10.41 -11.96
CA THR A 369 1.11 10.49 -12.71
C THR A 369 2.24 11.14 -11.92
N ASP A 370 1.99 12.27 -11.25
CA ASP A 370 3.05 13.01 -10.55
C ASP A 370 3.60 12.25 -9.34
N LEU A 371 2.72 11.58 -8.58
CA LEU A 371 3.12 10.76 -7.44
C LEU A 371 3.82 9.48 -7.90
N ASN A 372 3.25 8.79 -8.90
CA ASN A 372 3.80 7.55 -9.45
C ASN A 372 5.19 7.77 -10.07
N LYS A 373 5.42 8.89 -10.78
CA LYS A 373 6.74 9.22 -11.33
C LYS A 373 7.83 9.38 -10.25
N ARG A 374 7.47 9.95 -9.09
CA ARG A 374 8.42 10.12 -7.97
C ARG A 374 8.79 8.78 -7.35
N ILE A 375 7.81 7.89 -7.22
CA ILE A 375 8.00 6.54 -6.72
C ILE A 375 8.85 5.72 -7.69
N ASP A 376 8.55 5.78 -9.00
CA ASP A 376 9.35 5.10 -10.03
C ASP A 376 10.82 5.54 -9.95
N MET A 377 11.07 6.85 -9.86
CA MET A 377 12.43 7.37 -9.69
C MET A 377 13.09 6.86 -8.39
N ALA A 378 12.36 6.84 -7.27
CA ALA A 378 12.89 6.38 -6.00
C ALA A 378 13.25 4.88 -6.03
N LEU A 379 12.43 4.06 -6.68
CA LEU A 379 12.65 2.62 -6.89
C LEU A 379 13.78 2.37 -7.89
N ARG A 380 13.89 3.15 -8.97
CA ARG A 380 15.05 3.10 -9.88
C ARG A 380 16.36 3.31 -9.14
N LYS A 381 16.40 4.32 -8.27
CA LYS A 381 17.57 4.59 -7.42
C LYS A 381 17.83 3.48 -6.40
N LEU A 382 16.82 2.69 -6.02
CA LEU A 382 17.01 1.49 -5.20
C LEU A 382 17.66 0.37 -6.02
N THR A 383 17.19 0.11 -7.24
CA THR A 383 17.82 -0.82 -8.19
C THR A 383 19.30 -0.50 -8.36
N GLU A 384 19.63 0.74 -8.74
CA GLU A 384 21.02 1.19 -8.94
C GLU A 384 21.90 1.00 -7.68
N ARG A 385 21.34 1.15 -6.48
CA ARG A 385 22.09 0.96 -5.22
C ARG A 385 22.34 -0.52 -4.93
N ILE A 386 21.35 -1.36 -5.15
CA ILE A 386 21.45 -2.80 -4.89
C ILE A 386 22.42 -3.43 -5.89
N GLU A 387 22.31 -3.12 -7.18
CA GLU A 387 23.24 -3.58 -8.22
C GLU A 387 24.70 -3.31 -7.84
N ARG A 388 25.00 -2.11 -7.33
CA ARG A 388 26.36 -1.75 -6.86
C ARG A 388 26.85 -2.58 -5.68
N GLN A 389 25.96 -3.07 -4.82
CA GLN A 389 26.34 -3.93 -3.69
C GLN A 389 26.67 -5.37 -4.13
N PHE A 390 26.26 -5.77 -5.34
CA PHE A 390 26.63 -7.05 -5.95
C PHE A 390 27.85 -6.97 -6.88
N LEU A 391 28.36 -5.77 -7.14
CA LEU A 391 29.63 -5.61 -7.87
C LEU A 391 30.81 -5.87 -6.93
N PRO A 392 31.90 -6.48 -7.43
CA PRO A 392 33.13 -6.55 -6.64
C PRO A 392 33.60 -5.14 -6.27
N PRO A 393 34.23 -4.95 -5.09
CA PRO A 393 34.79 -3.66 -4.73
C PRO A 393 35.75 -3.18 -5.83
N ALA A 394 35.63 -1.92 -6.24
CA ALA A 394 36.55 -1.34 -7.20
C ALA A 394 37.99 -1.46 -6.66
N PRO A 395 38.97 -1.81 -7.52
CA PRO A 395 40.36 -2.04 -7.12
C PRO A 395 41.03 -0.81 -6.49
#